data_AF-A0A172U8M8-F1
#
_entry.id   AF-A0A172U8M8-F1
#
_cell.length_a   1.000
_cell.length_b   1.000
_cell.length_c   1.000
_cell.angle_alpha   90.00
_cell.angle_beta   90.00
_cell.angle_gamma   90.00
#
_symmetry.space_group_name_H-M   'P 1'
#
loop_
_entity.id
_entity.type
_entity.pdbx_description
1 polymer ?
#
loop_
_entity_poly.entity_id
_entity_poly.type
_entity_poly.pdbx_seq_one_letter_code
_entity_poly.pdbx_strand_id
1 'polypeptide(L)'
;MKRERRSFDAAFKLQVVKMLQEQGLTVSQVCQELKLGETAVRRWVKQVQAEQSGQAGIGKPLTPDQQRIRQLEQENRQLRSDNELLKKASALFARELR
;
A
#
# COMPACT_ATOMS: atom_id res chain seq x y z
N MET A 1 -7.12 -15.05 -27.66
CA MET A 1 -6.88 -13.60 -27.45
C MET A 1 -6.64 -13.32 -25.98
N LYS A 2 -5.56 -12.59 -25.64
CA LYS A 2 -5.21 -12.23 -24.26
C LYS A 2 -6.10 -11.05 -23.84
N ARG A 3 -6.98 -11.23 -22.85
CA ARG A 3 -7.82 -10.15 -22.33
C ARG A 3 -6.93 -9.07 -21.71
N GLU A 4 -7.18 -7.82 -22.06
CA GLU A 4 -6.47 -6.68 -21.48
C GLU A 4 -6.75 -6.58 -19.98
N ARG A 5 -5.67 -6.38 -19.21
CA ARG A 5 -5.75 -6.44 -17.76
C ARG A 5 -6.27 -5.10 -17.23
N ARG A 6 -7.51 -5.08 -16.74
CA ARG A 6 -8.07 -3.91 -16.07
C ARG A 6 -7.24 -3.57 -14.82
N SER A 7 -6.89 -2.29 -14.69
CA SER A 7 -6.28 -1.74 -13.48
C SER A 7 -7.29 -0.85 -12.76
N PHE A 8 -7.25 -0.87 -11.43
CA PHE A 8 -8.10 -0.05 -10.57
C PHE A 8 -7.21 0.67 -9.57
N ASP A 9 -7.55 1.90 -9.25
CA ASP A 9 -6.86 2.68 -8.22
C ASP A 9 -7.15 2.14 -6.81
N ALA A 10 -6.44 2.66 -5.81
CA ALA A 10 -6.62 2.23 -4.42
C ALA A 10 -7.98 2.66 -3.85
N ALA A 11 -8.44 3.86 -4.20
CA ALA A 11 -9.70 4.43 -3.72
C ALA A 11 -10.90 3.58 -4.14
N PHE A 12 -10.98 3.19 -5.42
CA PHE A 12 -12.03 2.32 -5.94
C PHE A 12 -12.03 0.96 -5.25
N LYS A 13 -10.86 0.34 -5.11
CA LYS A 13 -10.75 -0.96 -4.42
C LYS A 13 -11.22 -0.88 -2.98
N LEU A 14 -10.84 0.19 -2.27
CA LEU A 14 -11.28 0.42 -0.89
C LEU A 14 -12.79 0.64 -0.82
N GLN A 15 -13.37 1.41 -1.74
CA GLN A 15 -14.83 1.60 -1.82
C GLN A 15 -15.56 0.27 -2.03
N VAL A 16 -15.06 -0.60 -2.91
CA VAL A 16 -15.61 -1.94 -3.11
C VAL A 16 -15.60 -2.76 -1.81
N VAL A 17 -14.51 -2.71 -1.04
CA VAL A 17 -14.45 -3.40 0.26
C VAL A 17 -15.43 -2.79 1.27
N LYS A 18 -15.56 -1.46 1.31
CA LYS A 18 -16.53 -0.78 2.19
C LYS A 18 -17.97 -1.16 1.88
N MET A 19 -18.34 -1.27 0.60
CA MET A 19 -19.68 -1.75 0.21
C MET A 19 -19.99 -3.15 0.77
N LEU A 20 -19.00 -4.05 0.81
CA LEU A 20 -19.18 -5.39 1.37
C LEU A 20 -19.25 -5.38 2.90
N GLN A 21 -18.44 -4.56 3.57
CA GLN A 21 -18.33 -4.54 5.04
C GLN A 21 -19.41 -3.70 5.71
N GLU A 22 -19.74 -2.54 5.15
CA GLU A 22 -20.62 -1.53 5.75
C GLU A 22 -22.07 -1.67 5.25
N GLN A 23 -22.27 -2.04 3.98
CA GLN A 23 -23.59 -2.12 3.36
C GLN A 23 -24.14 -3.56 3.30
N GLY A 24 -23.36 -4.55 3.76
CA GLY A 24 -23.78 -5.96 3.82
C GLY A 24 -23.99 -6.62 2.45
N LEU A 25 -23.48 -6.03 1.36
CA LEU A 25 -23.60 -6.61 0.03
C LEU A 25 -22.76 -7.90 -0.06
N THR A 26 -23.25 -8.86 -0.84
CA THR A 26 -22.50 -10.08 -1.13
C THR A 26 -21.45 -9.83 -2.21
N VAL A 27 -20.36 -10.60 -2.17
CA VAL A 27 -19.31 -10.54 -3.21
C VAL A 27 -19.92 -10.77 -4.61
N SER A 28 -20.89 -11.68 -4.73
CA SER A 28 -21.55 -11.97 -6.01
C SER A 28 -22.29 -10.76 -6.58
N GLN A 29 -23.08 -10.05 -5.74
CA GLN A 29 -23.82 -8.86 -6.17
C GLN A 29 -22.87 -7.77 -6.68
N VAL A 30 -21.84 -7.44 -5.89
CA VAL A 30 -20.85 -6.42 -6.26
C VAL A 30 -20.08 -6.79 -7.53
N CYS A 31 -19.74 -8.08 -7.68
CA CYS A 31 -19.09 -8.58 -8.89
C CYS A 31 -19.96 -8.45 -10.14
N GLN A 32 -21.27 -8.73 -10.03
CA GLN A 32 -22.20 -8.61 -11.15
C GLN A 32 -22.40 -7.14 -11.54
N GLU A 33 -22.66 -6.27 -10.56
CA GLU A 33 -22.95 -4.86 -10.77
C GLU A 33 -21.74 -4.10 -11.36
N LEU A 34 -20.55 -4.29 -10.76
CA LEU A 34 -19.33 -3.57 -11.15
C LEU A 34 -18.50 -4.32 -12.21
N LYS A 35 -19.00 -5.47 -12.69
CA LYS A 35 -18.32 -6.37 -13.63
C LYS A 35 -16.90 -6.72 -13.14
N LEU A 36 -16.78 -7.11 -11.88
CA LEU A 36 -15.51 -7.44 -11.23
C LEU A 36 -15.32 -8.95 -11.10
N GLY A 37 -14.06 -9.40 -11.13
CA GLY A 37 -13.73 -10.80 -10.85
C GLY A 37 -13.75 -11.10 -9.36
N GLU A 38 -14.43 -12.17 -8.95
CA GLU A 38 -14.59 -12.56 -7.55
C GLU A 38 -13.26 -12.73 -6.81
N THR A 39 -12.29 -13.39 -7.45
CA THR A 39 -10.94 -13.58 -6.90
C THR A 39 -10.22 -12.25 -6.62
N ALA A 40 -10.46 -11.22 -7.43
CA ALA A 40 -9.87 -9.90 -7.23
C ALA A 40 -10.49 -9.22 -6.01
N VAL A 41 -11.82 -9.24 -5.90
CA VAL A 41 -12.55 -8.66 -4.78
C VAL A 41 -12.16 -9.32 -3.47
N ARG A 42 -12.11 -10.66 -3.42
CA ARG A 42 -11.67 -11.42 -2.24
C ARG A 42 -10.23 -11.05 -1.81
N ARG A 43 -9.33 -10.82 -2.77
CA ARG A 43 -7.96 -10.36 -2.48
C ARG A 43 -7.95 -8.96 -1.87
N TRP A 44 -8.77 -8.03 -2.37
CA TRP A 44 -8.87 -6.67 -1.81
C TRP A 44 -9.41 -6.69 -0.39
N VAL A 45 -10.43 -7.50 -0.11
CA VAL A 45 -10.97 -7.68 1.25
C VAL A 45 -9.88 -8.18 2.19
N LYS A 46 -9.18 -9.26 1.82
CA LYS A 46 -8.07 -9.80 2.64
C LYS A 46 -6.97 -8.77 2.87
N GLN A 47 -6.66 -7.98 1.85
CA GLN A 47 -5.64 -6.93 1.97
C GLN A 47 -6.07 -5.83 2.94
N VAL A 48 -7.30 -5.31 2.82
CA VAL A 48 -7.81 -4.27 3.74
C VAL A 48 -7.88 -4.79 5.17
N GLN A 49 -8.30 -6.04 5.39
CA GLN A 49 -8.30 -6.65 6.72
C GLN A 49 -6.88 -6.75 7.32
N ALA A 50 -5.89 -7.14 6.52
CA ALA A 50 -4.49 -7.17 6.96
C ALA A 50 -4.00 -5.77 7.35
N GLU A 51 -4.26 -4.76 6.51
CA GLU A 51 -3.88 -3.37 6.77
C GLU A 51 -4.56 -2.81 8.02
N GLN A 52 -5.85 -3.10 8.23
CA GLN A 52 -6.59 -2.73 9.45
C GLN A 52 -6.03 -3.41 10.71
N SER A 53 -5.43 -4.59 10.58
CA SER A 53 -4.73 -5.28 11.67
C SER A 53 -3.28 -4.81 11.88
N GLY A 54 -2.84 -3.77 11.17
CA GLY A 54 -1.48 -3.25 11.22
C GLY A 54 -0.44 -4.11 10.48
N GLN A 55 -0.87 -5.10 9.70
CA GLN A 55 0.01 -5.92 8.88
C GLN A 55 0.21 -5.30 7.50
N ALA A 56 1.41 -5.46 6.94
CA ALA A 56 1.65 -5.10 5.55
C ALA A 56 0.83 -6.03 4.63
N GLY A 57 -0.16 -5.45 3.94
CA GLY A 57 -0.95 -6.16 2.94
C GLY A 57 -0.12 -6.63 1.72
N ILE A 58 -0.74 -7.42 0.85
CA ILE A 58 -0.05 -7.92 -0.36
C ILE A 58 -0.03 -6.83 -1.43
N GLY A 59 1.10 -6.13 -1.56
CA GLY A 59 1.37 -5.21 -2.68
C GLY A 59 1.30 -3.73 -2.31
N LYS A 60 0.60 -2.93 -3.12
CA LYS A 60 0.45 -1.49 -2.87
C LYS A 60 -0.65 -1.26 -1.83
N PRO A 61 -0.41 -0.48 -0.77
CA PRO A 61 -1.40 -0.20 0.27
C PRO A 61 -2.73 0.33 -0.29
N LEU A 62 -3.84 -0.18 0.23
CA LEU A 62 -5.19 0.28 -0.16
C LEU A 62 -5.74 1.34 0.79
N THR A 63 -5.48 1.20 2.08
CA THR A 63 -5.91 2.12 3.12
C THR A 63 -5.02 3.37 3.17
N PRO A 64 -5.59 4.57 3.40
CA PRO A 64 -4.81 5.80 3.52
C PRO A 64 -3.74 5.72 4.62
N ASP A 65 -4.06 5.08 5.74
CA ASP A 65 -3.14 4.92 6.87
C ASP A 65 -1.92 4.09 6.47
N GLN A 66 -2.14 2.93 5.83
CA GLN A 66 -1.03 2.11 5.36
C GLN A 66 -0.24 2.77 4.22
N GLN A 67 -0.88 3.59 3.37
CA GLN A 67 -0.18 4.41 2.38
C GLN A 67 0.75 5.42 3.07
N ARG A 68 0.27 6.09 4.13
CA ARG A 68 1.05 7.05 4.89
C ARG A 68 2.20 6.38 5.65
N ILE A 69 1.96 5.23 6.28
CA ILE A 69 3.00 4.43 6.93
C ILE A 69 4.12 4.11 5.95
N ARG A 70 3.77 3.58 4.77
CA ARG A 70 4.76 3.25 3.74
C ARG A 70 5.57 4.47 3.28
N GLN A 71 4.92 5.62 3.10
CA GLN A 71 5.59 6.87 2.73
C GLN A 71 6.60 7.29 3.81
N LEU A 72 6.17 7.27 5.07
CA LEU A 72 7.02 7.63 6.21
C LEU A 72 8.19 6.69 6.39
N GLU A 73 8.00 5.38 6.20
CA GLU A 73 9.09 4.40 6.23
C GLU A 73 10.13 4.65 5.13
N GLN A 74 9.68 5.05 3.94
CA GLN A 74 10.56 5.39 2.83
C GLN A 74 11.37 6.67 3.13
N GLU A 75 10.70 7.70 3.63
CA GLU A 75 11.34 8.96 4.02
C GLU A 75 12.35 8.75 5.15
N ASN A 76 11.99 7.97 6.18
CA ASN A 76 12.89 7.67 7.29
C ASN A 76 14.14 6.91 6.81
N ARG A 77 13.98 5.97 5.87
CA ARG A 77 15.11 5.25 5.26
C ARG A 77 16.04 6.18 4.49
N GLN A 78 15.47 7.13 3.75
CA GLN A 78 16.26 8.12 3.02
C GLN A 78 17.04 8.99 3.99
N LEU A 79 16.37 9.57 4.99
CA LEU A 79 16.99 10.43 6.00
C LEU A 79 18.11 9.72 6.76
N ARG A 80 17.92 8.44 7.13
CA ARG A 80 18.99 7.64 7.75
C ARG A 80 20.19 7.48 6.83
N SER A 81 19.97 7.19 5.55
CA SER A 81 21.05 7.03 4.57
C SER A 81 21.83 8.34 4.39
N ASP A 82 21.13 9.46 4.28
CA ASP A 82 21.74 10.79 4.16
C ASP A 82 22.54 11.14 5.42
N ASN A 83 21.99 10.86 6.59
CA ASN A 83 22.68 11.08 7.86
C ASN A 83 23.98 10.26 7.97
N GLU A 84 23.95 8.99 7.55
CA GLU A 84 25.13 8.14 7.51
C GLU A 84 26.19 8.64 6.51
N LEU A 85 25.77 9.16 5.35
CA LEU A 85 26.66 9.78 4.39
C LEU A 85 27.34 11.04 4.99
N LEU A 86 26.55 11.91 5.62
CA LEU A 86 27.06 13.14 6.25
C LEU A 86 28.05 12.84 7.38
N LYS A 87 27.78 11.82 8.21
CA LYS A 87 28.72 11.36 9.24
C LYS A 87 30.04 10.90 8.65
N LYS A 88 30.00 10.10 7.58
CA LYS A 88 31.21 9.62 6.88
C LYS A 88 32.01 10.78 6.30
N ALA A 89 31.34 11.73 5.65
CA ALA A 89 31.99 12.93 5.13
C ALA A 89 32.65 13.75 6.26
N SER A 90 31.91 14.00 7.35
CA SER A 90 32.42 14.73 8.52
C SER A 90 33.66 14.07 9.13
N ALA A 91 33.68 12.73 9.22
CA ALA A 91 34.83 11.99 9.71
C ALA A 91 36.06 12.08 8.78
N LEU A 92 35.84 12.10 7.46
CA LEU A 92 36.92 12.30 6.48
C LEU A 92 37.53 13.70 6.62
N PHE A 93 36.70 14.74 6.67
CA PHE A 93 37.18 16.12 6.85
C PHE A 93 37.93 16.30 8.18
N ALA A 94 37.42 15.72 9.27
CA ALA A 94 38.10 15.77 10.57
C ALA A 94 39.47 15.07 10.57
N ARG A 95 39.69 14.09 9.67
CA ARG A 95 40.97 13.42 9.50
C ARG A 95 41.95 14.25 8.66
N GLU A 96 41.47 14.96 7.64
CA GLU A 96 42.29 15.83 6.79
C GLU A 96 42.72 17.13 7.47
N LEU A 97 41.96 17.60 8.47
CA LEU A 97 42.29 18.80 9.26
C LEU A 97 43.26 18.54 10.43
N ARG A 98 43.76 17.30 10.59
CA ARG A 98 44.82 16.93 11.53
C ARG A 98 46.15 16.79 10.80
#